data_AF-A0A7N0R963-F1
#
_entry.id   AF-A0A7N0R963-F1
#
_cell.length_a   1.000
_cell.length_b   1.000
_cell.length_c   1.000
_cell.angle_alpha   90.00
_cell.angle_beta   90.00
_cell.angle_gamma   90.00
#
_symmetry.space_group_name_H-M   'P 1'
#
loop_
_entity.id
_entity.type
_entity.pdbx_description
1 polymer ?
#
loop_
_entity_poly.entity_id
_entity_poly.type
_entity_poly.pdbx_seq_one_letter_code
_entity_poly.pdbx_strand_id
1 'polypeptide(L)'
;MFCKSSVFAHLCSYEQSLSVLKHAKLSKPGMITKTSIMLGLGESDDELKETMSDLREIDVDILTLGQYLQPTPLHLTVKEYVTPEKFTFWKEYGESIGFRYVASGPLVRSSYRAGELFVQTMVKERANNTS
;
A
#
# COMPACT_ATOMS: atom_id res chain seq x y z
N MET A 1 -4.70 7.80 2.34
CA MET A 1 -3.91 7.67 3.58
C MET A 1 -4.68 6.71 4.47
N PHE A 2 -4.27 5.44 4.51
CA PHE A 2 -4.87 4.44 5.40
C PHE A 2 -4.33 4.68 6.81
N CYS A 3 -5.20 4.88 7.78
CA CYS A 3 -4.81 5.13 9.17
C CYS A 3 -5.77 4.33 10.06
N LYS A 4 -5.30 3.21 10.61
CA LYS A 4 -6.01 2.45 11.65
C LYS A 4 -5.98 3.19 12.99
N SER A 5 -4.96 4.04 13.20
CA SER A 5 -4.81 4.85 14.41
C SER A 5 -5.70 6.10 14.38
N SER A 6 -6.28 6.42 15.55
CA SER A 6 -7.31 7.43 15.88
C SER A 6 -7.00 8.90 15.56
N VAL A 7 -5.97 9.20 14.76
CA VAL A 7 -5.46 10.56 14.54
C VAL A 7 -6.10 11.28 13.34
N PHE A 8 -6.76 10.57 12.42
CA PHE A 8 -7.42 11.14 11.22
C PHE A 8 -8.91 10.82 11.09
N ALA A 9 -9.55 10.37 12.18
CA ALA A 9 -10.86 9.72 12.16
C ALA A 9 -12.06 10.60 11.71
N HIS A 10 -11.88 11.89 11.41
CA HIS A 10 -13.01 12.78 11.19
C HIS A 10 -13.56 12.82 9.75
N LEU A 11 -12.76 12.42 8.74
CA LEU A 11 -13.16 12.53 7.31
C LEU A 11 -13.10 11.21 6.53
N CYS A 12 -12.34 10.21 7.00
CA CYS A 12 -12.23 8.93 6.31
C CYS A 12 -11.92 7.82 7.32
N SER A 13 -12.82 6.84 7.45
CA SER A 13 -12.58 5.67 8.29
C SER A 13 -11.83 4.59 7.53
N TYR A 14 -11.17 3.71 8.28
CA TYR A 14 -10.49 2.53 7.76
C TYR A 14 -11.45 1.65 6.95
N GLU A 15 -12.61 1.31 7.54
CA GLU A 15 -13.67 0.52 6.92
C GLU A 15 -14.22 1.14 5.63
N GLN A 16 -14.41 2.47 5.61
CA GLN A 16 -14.88 3.16 4.42
C GLN A 16 -13.85 3.06 3.29
N SER A 17 -12.56 3.18 3.62
CA SER A 17 -11.48 3.07 2.64
C SER A 17 -11.40 1.67 2.05
N LEU A 18 -11.54 0.62 2.87
CA LEU A 18 -11.61 -0.77 2.39
C LEU A 18 -12.84 -1.01 1.51
N SER A 19 -14.00 -0.49 1.92
CA SER A 19 -15.24 -0.60 1.15
C SER A 19 -15.13 0.01 -0.25
N VAL A 20 -14.49 1.18 -0.37
CA VAL A 20 -14.24 1.85 -1.66
C VAL A 20 -13.34 0.99 -2.55
N LEU A 21 -12.25 0.44 -2.02
CA LEU A 21 -11.34 -0.42 -2.78
C LEU A 21 -12.03 -1.71 -3.23
N LYS A 22 -12.81 -2.34 -2.34
CA LYS A 22 -13.61 -3.53 -2.67
C LYS A 22 -14.62 -3.23 -3.77
N HIS A 23 -15.33 -2.10 -3.67
CA HIS A 23 -16.28 -1.69 -4.70
C HIS A 23 -15.58 -1.44 -6.04
N ALA A 24 -14.44 -0.75 -6.04
CA ALA A 24 -13.65 -0.52 -7.24
C ALA A 24 -13.22 -1.85 -7.89
N LYS A 25 -12.75 -2.82 -7.09
CA LYS A 25 -12.35 -4.15 -7.58
C LYS A 25 -13.50 -4.89 -8.26
N LEU A 26 -14.70 -4.82 -7.68
CA LEU A 26 -15.90 -5.48 -8.21
C LEU A 26 -16.56 -4.73 -9.38
N SER A 27 -16.20 -3.47 -9.62
CA SER A 27 -16.85 -2.63 -10.63
C SER A 27 -16.67 -3.12 -12.07
N LYS A 28 -15.55 -3.81 -12.37
CA LYS A 28 -15.24 -4.32 -13.71
C LYS A 28 -14.34 -5.55 -13.61
N PRO A 29 -14.63 -6.64 -14.34
CA PRO A 29 -13.71 -7.77 -14.48
C PRO A 29 -12.32 -7.31 -14.95
N GLY A 30 -11.27 -7.75 -14.26
CA GLY A 30 -9.89 -7.35 -14.57
C GLY A 30 -9.52 -5.93 -14.11
N MET A 31 -10.35 -5.27 -13.30
CA MET A 31 -9.95 -4.00 -12.67
C MET A 31 -8.73 -4.22 -11.77
N ILE A 32 -7.71 -3.39 -11.98
CA ILE A 32 -6.51 -3.34 -11.15
C ILE A 32 -6.71 -2.28 -10.08
N THR A 33 -6.61 -2.67 -8.81
CA THR A 33 -6.70 -1.76 -7.67
C THR A 33 -5.33 -1.52 -7.06
N LYS A 34 -5.13 -0.27 -6.63
CA LYS A 34 -3.87 0.19 -6.04
C LYS A 34 -4.17 0.98 -4.78
N THR A 35 -3.33 0.78 -3.77
CA THR A 35 -3.37 1.58 -2.55
C THR A 35 -1.97 1.96 -2.06
N SER A 36 -1.92 2.91 -1.12
CA SER A 36 -0.70 3.42 -0.53
C SER A 36 -0.81 3.59 0.98
N ILE A 37 0.23 3.18 1.71
CA ILE A 37 0.38 3.38 3.16
C ILE A 37 1.66 4.18 3.39
N MET A 38 1.59 5.13 4.33
CA MET A 38 2.72 5.97 4.71
C MET A 38 3.22 5.52 6.08
N LEU A 39 4.49 5.17 6.18
CA LEU A 39 5.12 4.67 7.38
C LEU A 39 5.80 5.77 8.18
N GLY A 40 6.06 5.52 9.46
CA GLY A 40 6.75 6.45 10.36
C GLY A 40 5.84 7.35 11.19
N LEU A 41 4.56 6.99 11.33
CA LEU A 41 3.58 7.67 12.18
C LEU A 41 3.38 6.97 13.54
N GLY A 42 4.08 5.87 13.76
CA GLY A 42 4.04 5.07 15.00
C GLY A 42 3.18 3.84 14.92
N GLU A 43 2.89 3.38 13.71
CA GLU A 43 2.32 2.06 13.45
C GLU A 43 3.28 0.96 13.89
N SER A 44 2.71 -0.12 14.42
CA SER A 44 3.44 -1.36 14.73
C SER A 44 3.53 -2.28 13.51
N ASP A 45 4.51 -3.19 13.53
CA ASP A 45 4.67 -4.18 12.46
C ASP A 45 3.45 -5.11 12.35
N ASP A 46 2.78 -5.41 13.47
CA ASP A 46 1.59 -6.26 13.47
C ASP A 46 0.36 -5.54 12.91
N GLU A 47 0.17 -4.25 13.21
CA GLU A 47 -0.88 -3.44 12.57
C GLU A 47 -0.67 -3.35 11.05
N LEU A 48 0.58 -3.27 10.60
CA LEU A 48 0.88 -3.24 9.17
C LEU A 48 0.62 -4.59 8.50
N LYS A 49 1.00 -5.71 9.13
CA LYS A 49 0.67 -7.06 8.63
C LYS A 49 -0.84 -7.28 8.56
N GLU A 50 -1.57 -6.90 9.60
CA GLU A 50 -3.03 -6.99 9.63
C GLU A 50 -3.65 -6.15 8.51
N THR A 51 -3.19 -4.90 8.35
CA THR A 51 -3.64 -4.02 7.25
C THR A 51 -3.36 -4.64 5.89
N MET A 52 -2.20 -5.26 5.71
CA MET A 52 -1.85 -5.94 4.46
C MET A 52 -2.72 -7.18 4.22
N SER A 53 -3.07 -7.93 5.27
CA SER A 53 -4.03 -9.03 5.21
C SER A 53 -5.42 -8.54 4.77
N ASP A 54 -5.96 -7.51 5.42
CA ASP A 54 -7.27 -6.93 5.11
C ASP A 54 -7.35 -6.47 3.64
N LEU A 55 -6.27 -5.85 3.14
CA LEU A 55 -6.15 -5.43 1.74
C LEU A 55 -6.13 -6.61 0.77
N ARG A 56 -5.53 -7.74 1.16
CA ARG A 56 -5.54 -8.97 0.36
C ARG A 56 -6.90 -9.67 0.39
N GLU A 57 -7.64 -9.62 1.49
CA GLU A 57 -9.01 -10.16 1.57
C GLU A 57 -9.98 -9.51 0.58
N ILE A 58 -9.76 -8.23 0.25
CA ILE A 58 -10.52 -7.49 -0.76
C ILE A 58 -9.84 -7.47 -2.15
N ASP A 59 -8.83 -8.32 -2.34
CA ASP A 59 -8.05 -8.51 -3.57
C ASP A 59 -7.43 -7.23 -4.16
N VAL A 60 -6.74 -6.44 -3.32
CA VAL A 60 -5.96 -5.28 -3.79
C VAL A 60 -4.68 -5.73 -4.49
N ASP A 61 -4.49 -5.35 -5.76
CA ASP A 61 -3.40 -5.88 -6.58
C ASP A 61 -2.04 -5.26 -6.26
N ILE A 62 -2.02 -3.94 -6.03
CA ILE A 62 -0.78 -3.16 -5.93
C ILE A 62 -0.75 -2.38 -4.62
N LEU A 63 0.35 -2.53 -3.88
CA LEU A 63 0.62 -1.78 -2.66
C LEU A 63 1.85 -0.87 -2.83
N THR A 64 1.77 0.35 -2.30
CA THR A 64 2.94 1.22 -2.17
C THR A 64 3.18 1.63 -0.72
N LEU A 65 4.40 1.46 -0.23
CA LEU A 65 4.85 1.83 1.10
C LEU A 65 5.91 2.92 0.98
N GLY A 66 5.65 4.07 1.61
CA GLY A 66 6.56 5.22 1.57
C GLY A 66 6.75 5.85 2.93
N GLN A 67 7.84 6.59 3.12
CA GLN A 67 8.06 7.33 4.37
C GLN A 67 7.10 8.53 4.45
N TYR A 68 6.43 8.69 5.58
CA TYR A 68 5.76 9.92 5.91
C TYR A 68 6.81 11.02 6.12
N LEU A 69 6.73 12.07 5.30
CA LEU A 69 7.55 13.26 5.42
C LEU A 69 6.63 14.40 5.81
N GLN A 70 6.84 14.93 7.01
CA GLN A 70 6.08 16.06 7.54
C GLN A 70 6.26 17.28 6.61
N PRO A 71 5.20 17.79 5.96
CA PRO A 71 5.34 18.91 5.03
C PRO A 71 5.62 20.24 5.74
N THR A 72 4.95 20.47 6.88
CA THR A 72 5.13 21.65 7.73
C THR A 72 4.98 21.27 9.20
N PRO A 73 5.49 22.08 10.15
CA PRO A 73 5.41 21.80 11.59
C PRO A 73 3.99 21.64 12.14
N LEU A 74 2.97 22.14 11.42
CA LEU A 74 1.55 22.01 11.80
C LEU A 74 0.95 20.63 11.50
N HIS A 75 1.64 19.82 10.68
CA HIS A 75 1.22 18.45 10.38
C HIS A 75 1.73 17.48 11.44
N LEU A 76 1.24 16.24 11.39
CA LEU A 76 1.70 15.19 12.30
C LEU A 76 3.22 15.08 12.32
N THR A 77 3.76 14.90 13.53
CA THR A 77 5.19 14.70 13.71
C THR A 77 5.56 13.29 13.29
N VAL A 78 6.67 13.16 12.56
CA VAL A 78 7.27 11.86 12.24
C VAL A 78 7.71 11.21 13.55
N LYS A 79 7.22 10.00 13.84
CA LYS A 79 7.65 9.25 15.02
C LYS A 79 8.91 8.43 14.76
N GLU A 80 9.05 7.91 13.53
CA GLU A 80 10.18 7.07 13.15
C GLU A 80 10.54 7.28 11.67
N TYR A 81 11.83 7.25 11.36
CA TYR A 81 12.34 7.11 10.00
C TYR A 81 12.65 5.64 9.75
N VAL A 82 11.84 5.02 8.91
CA VAL A 82 11.94 3.59 8.60
C VAL A 82 13.21 3.33 7.79
N THR A 83 13.96 2.30 8.17
CA THR A 83 15.22 1.98 7.49
C THR A 83 14.99 1.38 6.11
N PRO A 84 15.94 1.54 5.16
CA PRO A 84 15.85 0.90 3.85
C PRO A 84 15.66 -0.62 3.92
N GLU A 85 16.29 -1.29 4.88
CA GLU A 85 16.18 -2.73 5.09
C GLU A 85 14.76 -3.13 5.47
N LYS A 86 14.10 -2.33 6.33
CA LYS A 86 12.71 -2.55 6.72
C LYS A 86 11.76 -2.35 5.54
N PHE A 87 12.02 -1.37 4.65
CA PHE A 87 11.27 -1.26 3.40
C PHE A 87 11.45 -2.47 2.48
N THR A 88 12.67 -3.01 2.37
CA THR A 88 12.93 -4.25 1.62
C THR A 88 12.16 -5.42 2.19
N PHE A 89 12.20 -5.60 3.51
CA PHE A 89 11.42 -6.63 4.20
C PHE A 89 9.92 -6.54 3.87
N TRP A 90 9.33 -5.34 3.94
CA TRP A 90 7.91 -5.16 3.64
C TRP A 90 7.55 -5.44 2.18
N LYS A 91 8.47 -5.15 1.25
CA LYS A 91 8.29 -5.50 -0.15
C LYS A 91 8.18 -7.02 -0.31
N GLU A 92 9.16 -7.74 0.22
CA GLU A 92 9.23 -9.20 0.14
C GLU A 92 8.03 -9.86 0.83
N TYR A 93 7.68 -9.38 2.02
CA TYR A 93 6.51 -9.84 2.76
C TYR A 93 5.23 -9.63 1.95
N GLY A 94 5.00 -8.43 1.40
CA GLY A 94 3.80 -8.16 0.62
C GLY A 94 3.70 -8.99 -0.67
N GLU A 95 4.81 -9.15 -1.39
CA GLU A 95 4.84 -10.04 -2.55
C GLU A 95 4.59 -11.50 -2.14
N SER A 96 5.07 -11.95 -0.98
CA SER A 96 4.87 -13.32 -0.48
C SER A 96 3.41 -13.65 -0.13
N ILE A 97 2.61 -12.66 0.30
CA ILE A 97 1.18 -12.84 0.64
C ILE A 97 0.25 -12.55 -0.54
N GLY A 98 0.81 -12.35 -1.74
CA GLY A 98 0.05 -12.34 -2.99
C GLY A 98 -0.33 -10.97 -3.54
N PHE A 99 0.30 -9.87 -3.10
CA PHE A 99 0.24 -8.64 -3.90
C PHE A 99 0.95 -8.88 -5.23
N ARG A 100 0.33 -8.47 -6.35
CA ARG A 100 0.97 -8.60 -7.68
C ARG A 100 2.26 -7.81 -7.78
N TYR A 101 2.31 -6.69 -7.06
CA TYR A 101 3.49 -5.86 -6.95
C TYR A 101 3.47 -4.99 -5.69
N VAL A 102 4.64 -4.82 -5.08
CA VAL A 102 4.84 -3.89 -3.96
C VAL A 102 5.94 -2.89 -4.29
N ALA A 103 5.61 -1.59 -4.30
CA ALA A 103 6.60 -0.53 -4.32
C ALA A 103 6.92 -0.14 -2.86
N SER A 104 8.14 -0.35 -2.39
CA SER A 104 8.50 -0.06 -1.01
C SER A 104 9.81 0.71 -0.95
N GLY A 105 9.82 1.87 -0.28
CA GLY A 105 11.05 2.64 -0.08
C GLY A 105 10.80 4.05 0.46
N PRO A 106 11.82 4.73 1.02
CA PRO A 106 11.65 6.02 1.69
C PRO A 106 11.00 7.09 0.81
N LEU A 107 11.37 7.14 -0.47
CA LEU A 107 10.89 8.14 -1.43
C LEU A 107 9.69 7.68 -2.27
N VAL A 108 9.16 6.49 -2.00
CA VAL A 108 7.99 5.98 -2.73
C VAL A 108 6.76 6.82 -2.39
N ARG A 109 5.99 7.10 -3.45
CA ARG A 109 4.72 7.83 -3.41
C ARG A 109 3.67 7.09 -4.22
N SER A 110 2.41 7.45 -4.04
CA SER A 110 1.28 6.81 -4.73
C SER A 110 1.39 6.87 -6.26
N SER A 111 2.02 7.91 -6.82
CA SER A 111 2.27 8.04 -8.27
C SER A 111 3.60 7.46 -8.73
N TYR A 112 4.50 7.09 -7.81
CA TYR A 112 5.86 6.67 -8.14
C TYR A 112 5.83 5.51 -9.13
N ARG A 113 6.36 5.77 -10.34
CA ARG A 113 6.46 4.82 -11.46
C ARG A 113 5.15 4.09 -11.80
N ALA A 114 3.98 4.70 -11.58
CA ALA A 114 2.69 4.03 -11.79
C ALA A 114 2.50 3.49 -13.22
N GLY A 115 3.06 4.17 -14.24
CA GLY A 115 3.06 3.72 -15.63
C GLY A 115 3.96 2.50 -15.89
N GLU A 116 5.23 2.56 -15.48
CA GLU A 116 6.15 1.41 -15.56
C GLU A 116 5.63 0.20 -14.77
N LEU A 117 5.02 0.47 -13.62
CA LEU A 117 4.40 -0.50 -12.75
C LEU A 117 3.24 -1.22 -13.43
N PHE A 118 2.33 -0.48 -14.06
CA PHE A 118 1.23 -1.07 -14.80
C PHE A 118 1.75 -1.99 -15.92
N VAL A 119 2.76 -1.55 -16.66
CA VAL A 119 3.38 -2.35 -17.73
C VAL A 119 4.09 -3.60 -17.20
N GLN A 120 4.85 -3.50 -16.11
CA GLN A 120 5.55 -4.65 -15.52
C GLN A 120 4.57 -5.74 -15.04
N THR A 121 3.46 -5.35 -14.40
CA THR A 121 2.43 -6.31 -13.97
C THR A 121 1.82 -7.03 -15.17
N MET A 122 1.48 -6.30 -16.23
CA MET A 122 0.95 -6.88 -17.48
C MET A 122 1.93 -7.85 -18.15
N VAL A 123 3.23 -7.56 -18.10
CA VAL A 123 4.29 -8.43 -18.66
C VAL A 123 4.44 -9.71 -17.83
N LYS A 124 4.46 -9.61 -16.49
CA LYS A 124 4.51 -10.79 -15.60
C LYS A 124 3.31 -11.71 -15.81
N GLU A 125 2.11 -11.15 -15.95
CA GLU A 125 0.90 -11.93 -16.20
C GLU A 125 0.93 -12.68 -17.54
N ARG A 126 1.46 -12.05 -18.59
CA ARG A 126 1.68 -12.73 -19.88
C ARG A 126 2.67 -13.88 -19.76
N ALA A 127 3.79 -13.69 -19.06
CA ALA A 127 4.79 -14.73 -18.89
C ALA A 127 4.23 -15.95 -18.14
N ASN A 128 3.46 -15.73 -17.07
CA ASN A 128 2.88 -16.80 -16.27
C ASN A 128 1.76 -17.58 -16.99
N ASN A 129 1.05 -16.97 -17.95
CA ASN A 129 0.02 -17.65 -18.75
C ASN A 129 0.57 -18.43 -19.95
N THR A 130 1.88 -18.31 -20.23
CA THR A 130 2.55 -18.99 -21.36
C THR A 130 3.42 -20.18 -20.88
N SER A 131 3.40 -20.48 -19.58
CA SER A 131 4.05 -21.64 -18.95
C SER A 131 2.97 -22.62 -18.46
#